data_AF-K4A102-F1
#
_entry.id   AF-K4A102-F1
#
_cell.length_a   1.000
_cell.length_b   1.000
_cell.length_c   1.000
_cell.angle_alpha   90.00
_cell.angle_beta   90.00
_cell.angle_gamma   90.00
#
_symmetry.space_group_name_H-M   'P 1'
#
loop_
_entity.id
_entity.type
_entity.pdbx_description
1 polymer ?
#
loop_
_entity_poly.entity_id
_entity_poly.type
_entity_poly.pdbx_seq_one_letter_code
_entity_poly.pdbx_strand_id
1 'polypeptide(L)'
;MAQSQTSFSERTNTLFSMAKDLSQEVGAHVTVIVFSPTGEPKAYGAPIANSILRTYLPEIHSSPSPACYETAEEAAARVDGMKWEVEETAFLAEAERVRQAVAWSNILTA
;
A
#
# COMPACT_ATOMS: atom_id res chain seq x y z
N MET A 1 -0.59 28.52 22.77
CA MET A 1 -0.71 27.60 21.62
C MET A 1 0.08 26.30 21.80
N ALA A 2 1.30 26.31 22.35
CA ALA A 2 2.07 25.07 22.56
C ALA A 2 1.42 24.07 23.56
N GLN A 3 0.88 24.57 24.67
CA GLN A 3 0.29 23.73 25.73
C GLN A 3 -0.99 22.98 25.31
N SER A 4 -1.74 23.50 24.33
CA SER A 4 -2.91 22.81 23.78
C SER A 4 -2.51 21.69 22.81
N GLN A 5 -1.35 21.80 22.15
CA GLN A 5 -0.85 20.77 21.25
C GLN A 5 -0.24 19.58 22.02
N THR A 6 0.50 19.85 23.10
CA THR A 6 1.05 18.79 23.96
C THR A 6 -0.07 17.98 24.60
N SER A 7 -1.08 18.66 25.15
CA SER A 7 -2.24 17.99 25.74
C SER A 7 -3.06 17.21 24.70
N PHE A 8 -3.25 17.73 23.49
CA PHE A 8 -3.88 16.97 22.40
C PHE A 8 -3.12 15.68 22.08
N SER A 9 -1.79 15.76 21.96
CA SER A 9 -0.96 14.58 21.66
C SER A 9 -1.02 13.53 22.77
N GLU A 10 -0.90 13.95 24.03
CA GLU A 10 -0.99 13.06 25.18
C GLU A 10 -2.35 12.35 25.24
N ARG A 11 -3.44 13.11 25.13
CA ARG A 11 -4.80 12.57 25.16
C ARG A 11 -5.07 11.62 24.00
N THR A 12 -4.58 11.93 22.81
CA THR A 12 -4.71 11.07 21.62
C THR A 12 -3.93 9.77 21.80
N ASN A 13 -2.72 9.82 22.37
CA ASN A 13 -1.94 8.62 22.66
C ASN A 13 -2.62 7.71 23.68
N THR A 14 -3.18 8.29 24.76
CA THR A 14 -3.96 7.51 25.74
C THR A 14 -5.17 6.86 25.09
N LEU A 15 -5.91 7.60 24.25
CA LEU A 15 -7.07 7.06 23.51
C LEU A 15 -6.67 5.90 22.60
N PHE A 16 -5.55 6.01 21.88
CA PHE A 16 -5.03 4.93 21.03
C PHE A 16 -4.58 3.72 21.83
N SER A 17 -4.01 3.91 23.02
CA SER A 17 -3.70 2.79 23.92
C SER A 17 -4.96 2.03 24.31
N MET A 18 -6.01 2.72 24.74
CA MET A 18 -7.28 2.07 25.09
C MET A 18 -7.93 1.35 23.90
N ALA A 19 -7.91 1.97 22.72
CA ALA A 19 -8.40 1.34 21.49
C ALA A 19 -7.61 0.07 21.13
N LYS A 20 -6.29 0.10 21.35
CA LYS A 20 -5.42 -1.05 21.17
C LYS A 20 -5.77 -2.18 22.14
N ASP A 21 -5.91 -1.87 23.43
CA ASP A 21 -6.26 -2.86 24.46
C ASP A 21 -7.57 -3.55 24.11
N LEU A 22 -8.61 -2.79 23.70
CA LEU A 22 -9.88 -3.37 23.21
C LEU A 22 -9.69 -4.30 22.01
N SER A 23 -8.88 -3.89 21.03
CA SER A 23 -8.65 -4.70 19.84
C SER A 23 -7.85 -5.99 20.14
N GLN A 24 -6.90 -5.93 21.06
CA GLN A 24 -6.00 -7.05 21.36
C GLN A 24 -6.60 -8.03 22.38
N GLU A 25 -7.29 -7.52 23.40
CA GLU A 25 -7.85 -8.34 24.47
C GLU A 25 -9.21 -8.95 24.09
N VAL A 26 -10.02 -8.19 23.34
CA VAL A 26 -11.41 -8.58 23.01
C VAL A 26 -11.58 -8.95 21.54
N GLY A 27 -10.58 -8.70 20.69
CA GLY A 27 -10.68 -8.92 19.25
C GLY A 27 -11.62 -7.94 18.55
N ALA A 28 -11.92 -6.79 19.18
CA ALA A 28 -12.84 -5.81 18.63
C ALA A 28 -12.24 -5.11 17.39
N HIS A 29 -13.05 -4.93 16.35
CA HIS A 29 -12.71 -4.02 15.24
C HIS A 29 -12.87 -2.58 15.72
N VAL A 30 -11.75 -1.85 15.80
CA VAL A 30 -11.75 -0.47 16.30
C VAL A 30 -11.06 0.45 15.29
N THR A 31 -11.66 1.62 15.04
CA THR A 31 -11.04 2.73 14.32
C THR A 31 -11.31 4.02 15.05
N VAL A 32 -10.26 4.81 15.25
CA VAL A 32 -10.32 6.13 15.86
C VAL A 32 -9.60 7.10 14.93
N ILE A 33 -10.26 8.18 14.53
CA ILE A 33 -9.69 9.25 13.71
C ILE A 33 -9.89 10.55 14.46
N VAL A 34 -8.80 11.30 14.66
CA VAL A 34 -8.81 12.57 15.37
C VAL A 34 -8.12 13.62 14.51
N PHE A 35 -8.76 14.77 14.34
CA PHE A 35 -8.17 15.93 13.66
C PHE A 35 -7.71 16.92 14.71
N SER A 36 -6.45 17.35 14.61
CA SER A 36 -5.95 18.45 15.43
C SER A 36 -6.57 19.78 14.97
N PRO A 37 -6.45 20.86 15.76
CA PRO A 37 -6.82 22.21 15.30
C PRO A 37 -6.05 22.68 14.06
N THR A 38 -4.90 22.05 13.73
CA THR A 38 -4.14 22.34 12.50
C THR A 38 -4.65 21.56 11.29
N GLY A 39 -5.67 20.72 11.47
CA GLY A 39 -6.27 19.90 10.41
C GLY A 39 -5.49 18.62 10.11
N GLU A 40 -4.39 18.36 10.81
CA GLU A 40 -3.60 17.14 10.61
C GLU A 40 -4.33 15.93 11.24
N PRO A 41 -4.62 14.88 10.45
CA PRO A 41 -5.27 13.69 10.97
C PRO A 41 -4.26 12.78 11.69
N LYS A 42 -4.72 12.19 12.79
CA LYS A 42 -4.10 11.04 13.44
C LYS A 42 -5.12 9.92 13.51
N ALA A 43 -4.72 8.71 13.15
CA ALA A 43 -5.62 7.57 13.13
C ALA A 43 -5.00 6.33 13.77
N TYR A 44 -5.84 5.57 14.46
CA TYR A 44 -5.58 4.21 14.88
C TYR A 44 -6.64 3.30 14.27
N GLY A 45 -6.22 2.11 13.82
CA GLY A 45 -7.16 1.08 13.38
C GLY A 45 -6.57 -0.31 13.53
N ALA A 46 -7.40 -1.25 14.00
CA ALA A 46 -7.05 -2.66 14.13
C ALA A 46 -8.22 -3.51 13.60
N PRO A 47 -8.05 -4.26 12.47
CA PRO A 47 -6.77 -4.57 11.82
C PRO A 47 -6.13 -3.39 11.06
N ILE A 48 -6.91 -2.65 10.26
CA ILE A 48 -6.47 -1.46 9.50
C ILE A 48 -7.65 -0.50 9.39
N ALA A 49 -7.43 0.80 9.65
CA ALA A 49 -8.49 1.81 9.65
C ALA A 49 -9.31 1.84 8.35
N ASN A 50 -8.66 1.85 7.19
CA ASN A 50 -9.33 1.86 5.89
C ASN A 50 -10.23 0.63 5.66
N SER A 51 -9.80 -0.55 6.13
CA SER A 51 -10.63 -1.76 6.02
C SER A 51 -11.91 -1.62 6.81
N ILE A 52 -11.81 -1.11 8.04
CA ILE A 52 -12.97 -0.92 8.93
C ILE A 52 -13.90 0.14 8.35
N LEU A 53 -13.37 1.27 7.86
CA LEU A 53 -14.20 2.29 7.22
C LEU A 53 -14.99 1.72 6.03
N ARG A 54 -14.34 0.92 5.15
CA ARG A 54 -15.04 0.29 4.02
C ARG A 54 -16.11 -0.72 4.45
N THR A 55 -15.86 -1.45 5.53
CA THR A 55 -16.80 -2.46 6.05
C THR A 55 -18.01 -1.84 6.75
N TYR A 56 -17.80 -0.78 7.54
CA TYR A 56 -18.83 -0.25 8.46
C TYR A 56 -19.37 1.12 8.07
N LEU A 57 -18.70 1.86 7.20
CA LEU A 57 -19.23 3.04 6.52
C LEU A 57 -19.34 2.72 5.02
N PRO A 58 -20.25 1.80 4.63
CA PRO A 58 -20.51 1.55 3.22
C PRO A 58 -20.86 2.90 2.59
N GLU A 59 -20.21 3.15 1.46
CA GLU A 59 -20.25 4.41 0.72
C GLU A 59 -21.69 4.91 0.64
N ILE A 60 -22.00 5.97 1.40
CA ILE A 60 -23.33 6.60 1.41
C ILE A 60 -23.43 7.36 0.09
N HIS A 61 -23.67 6.61 -1.00
CA HIS A 61 -23.92 7.10 -2.34
C HIS A 61 -23.04 8.29 -2.75
N SER A 62 -21.72 8.09 -2.81
CA SER A 62 -20.85 9.02 -3.53
C SER A 62 -20.95 8.70 -5.03
N SER A 63 -21.25 9.72 -5.82
CA SER A 63 -20.82 9.77 -7.22
C SER A 63 -19.35 9.28 -7.29
N PRO A 64 -19.00 8.38 -8.21
CA PRO A 64 -17.67 7.80 -8.25
C PRO A 64 -16.64 8.92 -8.52
N SER A 65 -15.80 9.21 -7.54
CA SER A 65 -14.56 9.95 -7.76
C SER A 65 -13.52 8.95 -8.27
N PRO A 66 -13.04 9.05 -9.52
CA PRO A 66 -12.26 8.00 -10.18
C PRO A 66 -10.82 7.86 -9.68
N ALA A 67 -10.47 8.41 -8.51
CA ALA A 67 -9.07 8.58 -8.11
C ALA A 67 -8.55 7.54 -7.09
N CYS A 68 -9.34 6.57 -6.62
CA CYS A 68 -8.90 5.69 -5.53
C CYS A 68 -9.25 4.20 -5.65
N TYR A 69 -9.65 3.75 -6.84
CA TYR A 69 -9.78 2.33 -7.14
C TYR A 69 -9.09 2.07 -8.47
N GLU A 70 -7.92 1.43 -8.40
CA GLU A 70 -7.35 0.77 -9.57
C GLU A 70 -8.37 -0.26 -10.02
N THR A 71 -8.96 -0.01 -11.18
CA THR A 71 -10.02 -0.87 -11.70
C THR A 71 -9.38 -2.19 -12.11
N ALA A 72 -10.11 -3.31 -12.09
CA ALA A 72 -9.57 -4.61 -12.50
C ALA A 72 -8.91 -4.56 -13.90
N GLU A 73 -9.40 -3.67 -14.77
CA GLU A 73 -8.84 -3.37 -16.08
C GLU A 73 -7.48 -2.64 -16.02
N GLU A 74 -7.32 -1.68 -15.10
CA GLU A 74 -6.05 -0.97 -14.89
C GLU A 74 -4.98 -1.91 -14.31
N ALA A 75 -5.37 -2.74 -13.33
CA ALA A 75 -4.48 -3.77 -12.79
C ALA A 75 -4.08 -4.80 -13.87
N ALA A 76 -5.02 -5.21 -14.72
CA ALA A 76 -4.73 -6.12 -15.83
C ALA A 76 -3.79 -5.48 -16.87
N ALA A 77 -3.96 -4.21 -17.19
CA ALA A 77 -3.08 -3.49 -18.12
C ALA A 77 -1.64 -3.36 -17.58
N ARG A 78 -1.47 -3.13 -16.28
CA ARG A 78 -0.13 -3.12 -15.65
C ARG A 78 0.55 -4.49 -15.65
N VAL A 79 -0.21 -5.55 -15.38
CA VAL A 79 0.28 -6.93 -15.44
C VAL A 79 0.69 -7.29 -16.86
N ASP A 80 -0.09 -6.91 -17.87
CA ASP A 80 0.25 -7.17 -19.27
C ASP A 80 1.50 -6.40 -19.71
N GLY A 81 1.65 -5.14 -19.26
CA GLY A 81 2.87 -4.36 -19.44
C GLY A 81 4.10 -5.02 -18.81
N MET A 82 4.00 -5.52 -17.59
CA MET A 82 5.10 -6.26 -16.94
C MET A 82 5.45 -7.55 -17.68
N LYS A 83 4.45 -8.25 -18.25
CA LYS A 83 4.68 -9.47 -19.04
C LYS A 83 5.49 -9.19 -20.30
N TRP A 84 5.19 -8.09 -21.00
CA TRP A 84 5.94 -7.66 -22.19
C TRP A 84 7.41 -7.39 -21.89
N GLU A 85 7.69 -6.63 -20.81
CA GLU A 85 9.07 -6.30 -20.42
C GLU A 85 9.89 -7.56 -20.07
N VAL A 86 9.25 -8.57 -19.46
CA VAL A 86 9.88 -9.86 -19.15
C VAL A 86 10.20 -10.65 -20.42
N GLU A 87 9.30 -10.65 -21.41
CA GLU A 87 9.52 -11.32 -22.69
C GLU A 87 10.63 -10.63 -23.50
N GLU A 88 10.66 -9.30 -23.53
CA GLU A 88 11.69 -8.52 -24.22
C GLU A 88 13.08 -8.75 -23.60
N THR A 89 13.17 -8.71 -22.27
CA THR A 89 14.43 -8.96 -21.56
C THR A 89 14.91 -10.41 -21.72
N ALA A 90 14.01 -11.39 -21.77
CA ALA A 90 14.36 -12.78 -22.03
C ALA A 90 14.95 -12.98 -23.44
N PHE A 91 14.40 -12.30 -24.44
CA PHE A 91 14.91 -12.36 -25.82
C PHE A 91 16.33 -11.78 -25.94
N LEU A 92 16.58 -10.62 -25.32
CA LEU A 92 17.90 -10.00 -25.29
C LEU A 92 18.94 -10.86 -24.56
N ALA A 93 18.52 -11.47 -23.45
CA ALA A 93 19.37 -12.38 -22.69
C ALA A 93 19.79 -13.60 -23.53
N GLU A 94 18.86 -14.21 -24.26
CA GLU A 94 19.17 -15.38 -25.10
C GLU A 94 20.10 -15.03 -26.27
N ALA A 95 19.86 -13.90 -26.95
CA ALA A 95 20.74 -13.42 -28.00
C ALA A 95 22.17 -13.13 -27.50
N GLU A 96 22.29 -12.60 -26.27
CA GLU A 96 23.59 -12.42 -25.62
C GLU A 96 24.25 -13.76 -25.27
N ARG A 97 23.50 -14.75 -24.76
CA ARG A 97 24.05 -16.09 -24.47
C ARG A 97 24.60 -16.78 -25.71
N VAL A 98 23.92 -16.66 -26.86
CA VAL A 98 24.41 -17.20 -28.13
C VAL A 98 25.71 -16.52 -28.55
N ARG A 99 25.80 -15.18 -28.46
CA ARG A 99 27.03 -14.44 -28.77
C ARG A 99 28.19 -14.86 -27.88
N GLN A 100 27.94 -15.02 -26.59
CA GLN A 100 28.95 -15.50 -25.64
C GLN A 100 29.37 -16.93 -25.97
N ALA A 101 28.45 -17.85 -26.29
CA ALA A 101 28.78 -19.22 -26.66
C ALA A 101 29.67 -19.28 -27.91
N VAL A 102 29.37 -18.47 -28.94
CA VAL A 102 30.19 -18.37 -30.15
C VAL A 102 31.59 -17.82 -29.82
N ALA A 103 31.66 -16.76 -29.01
CA ALA A 103 32.94 -16.18 -28.57
C ALA A 103 33.78 -17.20 -27.78
N TRP A 104 33.16 -17.93 -26.86
CA TRP A 104 33.82 -18.99 -26.09
C TRP A 104 34.31 -20.15 -26.96
N SER A 105 33.53 -20.55 -27.97
CA SER A 105 33.95 -21.57 -28.93
C SER A 105 35.21 -21.14 -29.70
N ASN A 106 35.25 -19.89 -30.17
CA ASN A 106 36.41 -19.36 -30.92
C ASN A 106 37.69 -19.33 -30.08
N ILE A 107 37.58 -19.01 -28.78
CA ILE A 107 38.71 -19.03 -27.84
C ILE A 107 39.23 -20.45 -27.62
N LEU A 108 38.34 -21.43 -27.50
CA LEU A 108 38.72 -22.83 -27.25
C LEU A 108 39.32 -23.52 -28.48
N THR A 109 39.11 -22.97 -29.68
CA THR A 109 39.65 -23.49 -30.95
C THR A 109 40.90 -22.78 -31.45
N ALA A 110 41.37 -21.74 -30.74
CA ALA A 110 42.62 -21.01 -31.05
C ALA A 110 43.81 -21.62 -30.30
#